data_AF-A0A838VN54-F1
#
_entry.id   AF-A0A838VN54-F1
#
_cell.length_a   1.000
_cell.length_b   1.000
_cell.length_c   1.000
_cell.angle_alpha   90.00
_cell.angle_beta   90.00
_cell.angle_gamma   90.00
#
_symmetry.space_group_name_H-M   'P 1'
#
loop_
_entity.id
_entity.type
_entity.pdbx_description
1 polymer ?
#
loop_
_entity_poly.entity_id
_entity_poly.type
_entity_poly.pdbx_seq_one_letter_code
_entity_poly.pdbx_strand_id
1 'polypeptide(L)'
;MARKSKRGTCCICGAIGKLSYEHVPPEKAYNTATAIEYKWQDAVLTGKQGKGRQQQGGLGGYTLCIQCNSDTGSWYGNEYVKWARTCHSILQRWVASGLGESTFTILNVYPLRFLKQTVTMFFSLIGQYSGPVFSANHPQLMEFVLDKQNNQLPSGFRFWMNFYPYNYSGPTSLRRMPLAAKLTVIQDADGKIIGVQNAASFEEIAHPPFALYMTMDNGVFPNAQEITAFKQYDYDEMVNIPLSLRIMNSASRYPGA
;
A
#
# COMPACT_ATOMS: atom_id res chain seq x y z
N MET A 1 24.23 14.75 12.98
CA MET A 1 24.14 13.68 13.99
C MET A 1 24.04 12.33 13.27
N ALA A 2 24.98 11.41 13.48
CA ALA A 2 24.89 10.08 12.89
C ALA A 2 23.64 9.37 13.46
N ARG A 3 22.71 8.95 12.60
CA ARG A 3 21.55 8.13 12.99
C ARG A 3 22.07 6.87 13.69
N LYS A 4 21.74 6.68 14.97
CA LYS A 4 22.05 5.43 15.71
C LYS A 4 21.58 4.25 14.87
N SER A 5 22.48 3.31 14.58
CA SER A 5 22.13 2.12 13.81
C SER A 5 21.10 1.30 14.57
N LYS A 6 19.93 1.07 13.98
CA LYS A 6 18.96 0.13 14.55
C LYS A 6 19.33 -1.28 14.11
N ARG A 7 19.43 -2.21 15.06
CA ARG A 7 19.57 -3.64 14.79
C ARG A 7 18.22 -4.31 14.96
N GLY A 8 17.98 -5.35 14.17
CA GLY A 8 16.77 -6.16 14.23
C GLY A 8 16.77 -7.20 13.11
N THR A 9 15.62 -7.82 12.90
CA THR A 9 15.44 -8.85 11.89
C THR A 9 14.77 -8.26 10.65
N CYS A 10 15.32 -8.53 9.46
CA CYS A 10 14.74 -8.10 8.20
C CYS A 10 13.35 -8.72 8.01
N CYS A 11 12.35 -7.89 7.70
CA CYS A 11 10.97 -8.34 7.52
C CYS A 11 10.75 -9.10 6.21
N ILE A 12 11.68 -9.03 5.25
CA ILE A 12 11.63 -9.82 4.01
C ILE A 12 12.46 -11.09 4.17
N CYS A 13 13.79 -11.00 4.31
CA CYS A 13 14.66 -12.18 4.28
C CYS A 13 14.92 -12.86 5.63
N GLY A 14 14.41 -12.31 6.74
CA GLY A 14 14.64 -12.88 8.08
C GLY A 14 16.07 -12.73 8.64
N ALA A 15 17.00 -12.10 7.91
CA ALA A 15 18.37 -11.92 8.39
C ALA A 15 18.44 -10.94 9.59
N ILE A 16 19.22 -11.31 10.62
CA ILE A 16 19.47 -10.47 11.80
C ILE A 16 20.66 -9.55 11.50
N GLY A 17 20.47 -8.24 11.61
CA GLY A 17 21.55 -7.30 11.30
C GLY A 17 21.17 -5.84 11.49
N LYS A 18 21.94 -4.96 10.84
CA LYS A 18 21.64 -3.53 10.76
C LYS A 18 20.47 -3.31 9.81
N LEU A 19 19.44 -2.66 10.29
CA LEU A 19 18.29 -2.25 9.49
C LEU A 19 18.54 -0.87 8.88
N SER A 20 18.11 -0.68 7.64
CA SER A 20 18.03 0.62 6.98
C SER A 20 16.63 1.21 7.16
N TYR A 21 16.55 2.53 7.14
CA TYR A 21 15.26 3.22 7.11
C TYR A 21 14.71 3.13 5.68
N GLU A 22 13.50 2.61 5.55
CA GLU A 22 12.79 2.56 4.28
C GLU A 22 11.52 3.39 4.35
N HIS A 23 11.28 4.17 3.30
CA HIS A 23 10.06 4.94 3.12
C HIS A 23 8.98 4.07 2.49
N VAL A 24 7.78 4.10 3.08
CA VAL A 24 6.63 3.34 2.57
C VAL A 24 5.42 4.28 2.48
N PRO A 25 5.01 4.72 1.28
CA PRO A 25 5.63 4.46 -0.04
C PRO A 25 7.01 5.10 -0.25
N PRO A 26 7.73 4.83 -1.36
CA PRO A 26 9.04 5.44 -1.63
C PRO A 26 9.02 6.97 -1.50
N GLU A 27 10.09 7.56 -0.98
CA GLU A 27 10.20 9.01 -0.75
C GLU A 27 9.88 9.84 -2.01
N LYS A 28 10.44 9.43 -3.16
CA LYS A 28 10.23 10.09 -4.45
C LYS A 28 8.82 9.93 -5.02
N ALA A 29 7.97 9.11 -4.42
CA ALA A 29 6.55 8.95 -4.70
C ALA A 29 5.69 9.83 -3.77
N TYR A 30 6.14 11.08 -3.56
CA TYR A 30 5.48 12.11 -2.73
C TYR A 30 5.43 11.83 -1.23
N ASN A 31 6.25 10.90 -0.73
CA ASN A 31 6.35 10.61 0.69
C ASN A 31 7.49 11.40 1.35
N THR A 32 7.36 12.73 1.36
CA THR A 32 8.36 13.66 1.93
C THR A 32 7.79 14.55 3.03
N ALA A 33 6.46 14.66 3.11
CA ALA A 33 5.79 15.54 4.04
C ALA A 33 5.97 15.09 5.49
N THR A 34 5.79 16.02 6.43
CA THR A 34 5.65 15.66 7.83
C THR A 34 4.30 14.99 8.05
N ALA A 35 4.30 13.78 8.59
CA ALA A 35 3.09 13.08 9.01
C ALA A 35 2.92 13.15 10.52
N ILE A 36 1.68 13.17 10.99
CA ILE A 36 1.34 13.06 12.41
C ILE A 36 0.61 11.73 12.58
N GLU A 37 1.24 10.82 13.31
CA GLU A 37 0.71 9.50 13.59
C GLU A 37 -0.11 9.52 14.87
N TYR A 38 -1.32 9.00 14.79
CA TYR A 38 -2.23 8.86 15.92
C TYR A 38 -2.43 7.39 16.24
N LYS A 39 -2.70 7.09 17.51
CA LYS A 39 -3.28 5.78 17.85
C LYS A 39 -4.68 5.72 17.24
N TRP A 40 -4.97 4.61 16.56
CA TRP A 40 -6.23 4.42 15.87
C TRP A 40 -7.45 4.64 16.77
N GLN A 41 -7.44 4.05 17.96
CA GLN A 41 -8.52 4.16 18.95
C GLN A 41 -8.81 5.63 19.30
N ASP A 42 -7.77 6.43 19.53
CA ASP A 42 -7.92 7.86 19.85
C ASP A 42 -8.51 8.62 18.66
N ALA A 43 -7.95 8.41 17.46
CA ALA A 43 -8.34 9.13 16.26
C ALA A 43 -9.74 8.77 15.73
N VAL A 44 -10.19 7.52 15.90
CA VAL A 44 -11.44 7.01 15.31
C VAL A 44 -12.57 6.90 16.33
N LEU A 45 -12.30 6.37 17.53
CA LEU A 45 -13.36 6.09 18.51
C LEU A 45 -13.71 7.32 19.35
N THR A 46 -12.73 8.16 19.68
CA THR A 46 -12.94 9.27 20.63
C THR A 46 -13.05 10.63 19.96
N GLY A 47 -12.65 10.74 18.68
CA GLY A 47 -12.51 12.00 17.97
C GLY A 47 -11.42 12.93 18.53
N LYS A 48 -10.77 12.57 19.65
CA LYS A 48 -9.73 13.36 20.30
C LYS A 48 -8.39 13.11 19.60
N GLN A 49 -7.92 14.10 18.87
CA GLN A 49 -6.53 14.13 18.41
C GLN A 49 -5.65 14.53 19.59
N GLY A 50 -5.16 13.56 20.36
CA GLY A 50 -4.09 13.79 21.33
C GLY A 50 -2.81 14.30 20.68
N LYS A 51 -1.72 14.44 21.46
CA LYS A 51 -0.39 14.73 20.88
C LYS A 51 0.10 13.52 20.08
N GLY A 52 -0.18 13.52 18.77
CA GLY A 52 0.29 12.49 17.85
C GLY A 52 1.82 12.47 17.74
N ARG A 53 2.37 11.36 17.26
CA ARG A 53 3.81 11.22 17.01
C ARG A 53 4.14 11.85 15.67
N GLN A 54 4.93 12.93 15.69
CA GLN A 54 5.42 13.55 14.47
C GLN A 54 6.50 12.69 13.81
N GLN A 55 6.35 12.44 12.51
CA GLN A 55 7.35 11.83 11.65
C GLN A 55 7.72 12.82 10.54
N GLN A 56 8.95 13.34 10.57
CA GLN A 56 9.44 14.29 9.59
C GLN A 56 10.16 13.57 8.44
N GLY A 57 9.99 14.08 7.22
CA GLY A 57 10.67 13.57 6.03
C GLY A 57 10.05 12.31 5.44
N GLY A 58 8.74 12.13 5.57
CA GLY A 58 8.01 10.97 5.06
C GLY A 58 7.80 9.84 6.07
N LEU A 59 6.81 9.00 5.78
CA LEU A 59 6.45 7.81 6.53
C LEU A 59 7.38 6.65 6.18
N GLY A 60 7.86 5.95 7.20
CA GLY A 60 8.76 4.83 6.99
C GLY A 60 9.11 4.11 8.28
N GLY A 61 10.06 3.19 8.18
CA GLY A 61 10.47 2.38 9.31
C GLY A 61 11.82 1.71 9.08
N TYR A 62 12.43 1.26 10.17
CA TYR A 62 13.59 0.39 10.11
C TYR A 62 13.10 -1.05 10.11
N THR A 63 12.77 -1.58 8.93
CA THR A 63 12.14 -2.91 8.78
C THR A 63 12.95 -3.86 7.90
N LEU A 64 13.79 -3.33 7.01
CA LEU A 64 14.57 -4.11 6.05
C LEU A 64 16.07 -4.03 6.36
N CYS A 65 16.81 -5.10 6.06
CA CYS A 65 18.27 -5.04 6.04
C CYS A 65 18.74 -4.21 4.84
N ILE A 66 19.99 -3.73 4.89
CA ILE A 66 20.57 -2.87 3.85
C ILE A 66 20.50 -3.54 2.46
N GLN A 67 20.78 -4.84 2.40
CA GLN A 67 20.78 -5.59 1.13
C GLN A 67 19.39 -5.58 0.50
N CYS A 68 18.38 -6.12 1.20
CA CYS A 68 17.02 -6.17 0.67
C CYS A 68 16.48 -4.78 0.33
N ASN A 69 16.78 -3.76 1.15
CA ASN A 69 16.33 -2.41 0.87
C ASN A 69 16.95 -1.81 -0.40
N SER A 70 18.25 -2.04 -0.59
CA SER A 70 18.98 -1.53 -1.77
C SER A 70 18.53 -2.27 -3.02
N ASP A 71 18.37 -3.59 -2.93
CA ASP A 71 17.94 -4.45 -4.03
C ASP A 71 16.54 -4.06 -4.49
N THR A 72 15.52 -4.15 -3.62
CA THR A 72 14.13 -3.86 -4.02
C THR A 72 13.94 -2.40 -4.43
N GLY A 73 14.62 -1.46 -3.76
CA GLY A 73 14.61 -0.05 -4.13
C GLY A 73 15.19 0.20 -5.52
N SER A 74 16.30 -0.47 -5.87
CA SER A 74 16.93 -0.36 -7.19
C SER A 74 16.15 -1.10 -8.29
N TRP A 75 15.58 -2.27 -7.97
CA TRP A 75 14.91 -3.13 -8.93
C TRP A 75 13.49 -2.66 -9.27
N TYR A 76 12.75 -2.14 -8.28
CA TYR A 76 11.32 -1.91 -8.41
C TYR A 76 10.91 -0.47 -8.07
N GLY A 77 11.63 0.18 -7.16
CA GLY A 77 11.25 1.50 -6.61
C GLY A 77 11.09 2.59 -7.67
N ASN A 78 11.98 2.64 -8.67
CA ASN A 78 11.89 3.63 -9.76
C ASN A 78 10.60 3.48 -10.58
N GLU A 79 10.15 2.24 -10.81
CA GLU A 79 8.92 2.00 -11.54
C GLU A 79 7.71 2.47 -10.72
N TYR A 80 7.66 2.14 -9.43
CA TYR A 80 6.61 2.65 -8.56
C TYR A 80 6.53 4.18 -8.56
N VAL A 81 7.68 4.87 -8.52
CA VAL A 81 7.75 6.33 -8.59
C VAL A 81 7.19 6.85 -9.92
N LYS A 82 7.48 6.19 -11.04
CA LYS A 82 6.92 6.53 -12.36
C LYS A 82 5.39 6.42 -12.36
N TRP A 83 4.85 5.33 -11.84
CA TRP A 83 3.41 5.15 -11.69
C TRP A 83 2.81 6.26 -10.82
N ALA A 84 3.37 6.50 -9.63
CA ALA A 84 2.89 7.51 -8.70
C ALA A 84 2.86 8.91 -9.35
N ARG A 85 3.92 9.30 -10.07
CA ARG A 85 3.95 10.61 -10.74
C ARG A 85 2.93 10.75 -11.86
N THR A 86 2.81 9.70 -12.68
CA THR A 86 1.84 9.68 -13.80
C THR A 86 0.42 9.73 -13.28
N CYS A 87 0.09 8.86 -12.33
CA CYS A 87 -1.21 8.78 -11.69
C CYS A 87 -1.58 10.02 -10.89
N HIS A 88 -0.63 10.66 -10.20
CA HIS A 88 -0.88 11.92 -9.52
C HIS A 88 -1.31 13.03 -10.49
N SER A 89 -0.62 13.13 -11.63
CA SER A 89 -0.94 14.13 -12.67
C SER A 89 -2.33 13.91 -13.27
N ILE A 90 -2.73 12.65 -13.44
CA ILE A 90 -4.06 12.26 -13.91
C ILE A 90 -5.11 12.59 -12.84
N LEU A 91 -4.87 12.19 -11.60
CA LEU A 91 -5.78 12.39 -10.47
C LEU A 91 -6.08 13.88 -10.21
N GLN A 92 -5.07 14.76 -10.31
CA GLN A 92 -5.27 16.20 -10.16
C GLN A 92 -6.28 16.78 -11.16
N ARG A 93 -6.25 16.29 -12.41
CA ARG A 93 -7.20 16.74 -13.44
C ARG A 93 -8.62 16.25 -13.17
N TRP A 94 -8.77 15.02 -12.66
CA TRP A 94 -10.07 14.40 -12.48
C TRP A 94 -10.80 14.80 -11.21
N VAL A 95 -10.07 15.05 -10.12
CA VAL A 95 -10.64 15.67 -8.93
C VAL A 95 -11.23 17.04 -9.27
N ALA A 96 -10.54 17.83 -10.11
CA ALA A 96 -11.07 19.11 -10.59
C ALA A 96 -12.34 18.96 -11.45
N SER A 97 -12.50 17.84 -12.14
CA SER A 97 -13.69 17.54 -12.95
C SER A 97 -14.84 16.87 -12.18
N GLY A 98 -14.67 16.56 -10.88
CA GLY A 98 -15.71 15.94 -10.06
C GLY A 98 -16.02 14.47 -10.38
N LEU A 99 -15.11 13.75 -11.05
CA LEU A 99 -15.30 12.33 -11.39
C LEU A 99 -15.12 11.42 -10.17
N GLY A 100 -15.95 10.39 -10.02
CA GLY A 100 -15.83 9.40 -8.92
C GLY A 100 -15.04 8.14 -9.29
N GLU A 101 -14.94 7.84 -10.58
CA GLU A 101 -14.15 6.77 -11.18
C GLU A 101 -13.63 7.27 -12.52
N SER A 102 -12.50 6.75 -12.97
CA SER A 102 -11.98 7.11 -14.26
C SER A 102 -11.10 6.03 -14.88
N THR A 103 -11.25 5.86 -16.19
CA THR A 103 -10.52 4.89 -17.01
C THR A 103 -9.45 5.58 -17.83
N PHE A 104 -8.25 5.01 -17.87
CA PHE A 104 -7.08 5.55 -18.56
C PHE A 104 -6.09 4.45 -18.93
N THR A 105 -5.10 4.79 -19.74
CA THR A 105 -3.96 3.92 -20.03
C THR A 105 -2.68 4.57 -19.54
N ILE A 106 -1.90 3.84 -18.74
CA ILE A 106 -0.54 4.24 -18.40
C ILE A 106 0.41 3.68 -19.45
N LEU A 107 1.24 4.55 -20.03
CA LEU A 107 2.09 4.18 -21.14
C LEU A 107 3.48 3.75 -20.70
N ASN A 108 4.05 2.77 -21.41
CA ASN A 108 5.43 2.33 -21.33
C ASN A 108 5.88 1.91 -19.91
N VAL A 109 5.06 1.15 -19.20
CA VAL A 109 5.31 0.73 -17.80
C VAL A 109 5.72 -0.73 -17.70
N TYR A 110 6.33 -1.09 -16.56
CA TYR A 110 6.74 -2.45 -16.20
C TYR A 110 5.84 -2.99 -15.07
N PRO A 111 4.74 -3.70 -15.38
CA PRO A 111 3.72 -4.03 -14.39
C PRO A 111 4.24 -4.94 -13.27
N LEU A 112 5.08 -5.93 -13.60
CA LEU A 112 5.66 -6.83 -12.60
C LEU A 112 6.48 -6.06 -11.56
N ARG A 113 7.28 -5.06 -11.98
CA ARG A 113 8.07 -4.23 -11.07
C ARG A 113 7.17 -3.43 -10.13
N PHE A 114 6.10 -2.84 -10.64
CA PHE A 114 5.11 -2.12 -9.81
C PHE A 114 4.48 -3.05 -8.76
N LEU A 115 4.06 -4.25 -9.17
CA LEU A 115 3.49 -5.25 -8.27
C LEU A 115 4.52 -5.66 -7.20
N LYS A 116 5.77 -5.95 -7.58
CA LYS A 116 6.83 -6.32 -6.63
C LYS A 116 7.19 -5.22 -5.62
N GLN A 117 7.19 -3.95 -6.03
CA GLN A 117 7.31 -2.85 -5.07
C GLN A 117 6.12 -2.81 -4.12
N THR A 118 4.90 -3.06 -4.62
CA THR A 118 3.70 -3.14 -3.77
C THR A 118 3.82 -4.24 -2.71
N VAL A 119 4.26 -5.45 -3.10
CA VAL A 119 4.51 -6.54 -2.14
C VAL A 119 5.61 -6.18 -1.13
N THR A 120 6.71 -5.57 -1.60
CA THR A 120 7.80 -5.09 -0.72
C THR A 120 7.29 -4.13 0.35
N MET A 121 6.42 -3.19 -0.02
CA MET A 121 5.81 -2.25 0.91
C MET A 121 4.90 -2.94 1.94
N PHE A 122 4.16 -3.99 1.55
CA PHE A 122 3.36 -4.79 2.49
C PHE A 122 4.22 -5.57 3.47
N PHE A 123 5.34 -6.16 3.03
CA PHE A 123 6.31 -6.77 3.96
C PHE A 123 6.79 -5.76 5.02
N SER A 124 7.14 -4.54 4.61
CA SER A 124 7.56 -3.49 5.54
C SER A 124 6.43 -3.01 6.44
N LEU A 125 5.19 -2.90 5.93
CA LEU A 125 4.03 -2.51 6.73
C LEU A 125 3.73 -3.54 7.82
N ILE A 126 3.54 -4.81 7.43
CA ILE A 126 3.14 -5.89 8.33
C ILE A 126 4.27 -6.17 9.32
N GLY A 127 5.50 -6.26 8.81
CA GLY A 127 6.68 -6.53 9.62
C GLY A 127 7.01 -5.45 10.64
N GLN A 128 6.52 -4.21 10.47
CA GLN A 128 6.61 -3.18 11.50
C GLN A 128 5.89 -3.58 12.80
N TYR A 129 4.89 -4.46 12.72
CA TYR A 129 4.10 -4.94 13.85
C TYR A 129 4.42 -6.38 14.23
N SER A 130 4.61 -7.27 13.24
CA SER A 130 4.84 -8.70 13.47
C SER A 130 6.31 -9.13 13.40
N GLY A 131 7.23 -8.23 13.05
CA GLY A 131 8.60 -8.61 12.68
C GLY A 131 8.62 -9.57 11.48
N PRO A 132 9.57 -10.52 11.41
CA PRO A 132 9.74 -11.42 10.26
C PRO A 132 8.71 -12.57 10.21
N VAL A 133 7.71 -12.60 11.09
CA VAL A 133 6.72 -13.70 11.16
C VAL A 133 5.96 -13.85 9.83
N PHE A 134 5.62 -12.73 9.18
CA PHE A 134 4.90 -12.77 7.90
C PHE A 134 5.73 -13.41 6.79
N SER A 135 7.02 -13.05 6.64
CA SER A 135 7.90 -13.71 5.66
C SER A 135 8.18 -15.16 6.00
N ALA A 136 8.36 -15.49 7.29
CA ALA A 136 8.56 -16.87 7.72
C ALA A 136 7.37 -17.78 7.36
N ASN A 137 6.14 -17.26 7.43
CA ASN A 137 4.93 -18.01 7.07
C ASN A 137 4.63 -17.99 5.55
N HIS A 138 5.28 -17.11 4.78
CA HIS A 138 5.04 -16.95 3.34
C HIS A 138 6.35 -16.91 2.53
N PRO A 139 7.17 -17.99 2.56
CA PRO A 139 8.48 -18.02 1.90
C PRO A 139 8.39 -17.81 0.38
N GLN A 140 7.35 -18.33 -0.27
CA GLN A 140 7.15 -18.13 -1.71
C GLN A 140 6.87 -16.66 -2.07
N LEU A 141 6.19 -15.89 -1.20
CA LEU A 141 5.97 -14.46 -1.41
C LEU A 141 7.26 -13.66 -1.18
N MET A 142 8.10 -14.11 -0.24
CA MET A 142 9.45 -13.58 -0.05
C MET A 142 10.32 -13.83 -1.30
N GLU A 143 10.33 -15.06 -1.83
CA GLU A 143 11.07 -15.40 -3.06
C GLU A 143 10.60 -14.57 -4.26
N PHE A 144 9.29 -14.33 -4.38
CA PHE A 144 8.73 -13.48 -5.43
C PHE A 144 9.33 -12.05 -5.44
N VAL A 145 9.64 -11.47 -4.27
CA VAL A 145 10.26 -10.14 -4.19
C VAL A 145 11.78 -10.16 -4.23
N LEU A 146 12.43 -11.22 -3.72
CA LEU A 146 13.90 -11.31 -3.65
C LEU A 146 14.57 -11.83 -4.93
N ASP A 147 13.81 -12.41 -5.86
CA ASP A 147 14.27 -12.67 -7.22
C ASP A 147 13.55 -11.74 -8.20
N LYS A 148 14.30 -10.89 -8.91
CA LYS A 148 13.74 -9.93 -9.87
C LYS A 148 12.99 -10.60 -11.02
N GLN A 149 13.41 -11.78 -11.48
CA GLN A 149 12.80 -12.48 -12.61
C GLN A 149 11.62 -13.39 -12.21
N ASN A 150 11.50 -13.73 -10.92
CA ASN A 150 10.42 -14.59 -10.45
C ASN A 150 9.04 -13.94 -10.59
N ASN A 151 8.21 -14.42 -11.51
CA ASN A 151 6.84 -13.95 -11.71
C ASN A 151 5.78 -14.88 -11.07
N GLN A 152 6.22 -15.89 -10.31
CA GLN A 152 5.38 -16.87 -9.64
C GLN A 152 4.84 -16.32 -8.30
N LEU A 153 3.81 -15.47 -8.37
CA LEU A 153 3.09 -15.02 -7.17
C LEU A 153 2.21 -16.17 -6.62
N PRO A 154 2.30 -16.48 -5.31
CA PRO A 154 1.48 -17.53 -4.69
C PRO A 154 -0.03 -17.23 -4.84
N SER A 155 -0.82 -18.25 -5.14
CA SER A 155 -2.23 -18.10 -5.52
C SER A 155 -3.13 -17.48 -4.45
N GLY A 156 -2.79 -17.60 -3.17
CA GLY A 156 -3.59 -17.05 -2.07
C GLY A 156 -3.59 -15.51 -1.98
N PHE A 157 -2.67 -14.82 -2.65
CA PHE A 157 -2.53 -13.36 -2.55
C PHE A 157 -3.16 -12.64 -3.73
N ARG A 158 -3.95 -11.61 -3.44
CA ARG A 158 -4.49 -10.68 -4.43
C ARG A 158 -4.19 -9.25 -4.06
N PHE A 159 -4.00 -8.42 -5.07
CA PHE A 159 -3.58 -7.02 -4.92
C PHE A 159 -4.55 -6.11 -5.65
N TRP A 160 -4.87 -5.00 -5.00
CA TRP A 160 -5.87 -4.06 -5.49
C TRP A 160 -5.38 -2.63 -5.36
N MET A 161 -5.92 -1.76 -6.21
CA MET A 161 -5.54 -0.36 -6.25
C MET A 161 -6.75 0.54 -6.52
N ASN A 162 -6.76 1.70 -5.87
CA ASN A 162 -7.61 2.83 -6.17
C ASN A 162 -6.82 4.13 -6.17
N PHE A 163 -7.44 5.20 -6.67
CA PHE A 163 -6.91 6.54 -6.47
C PHE A 163 -7.21 7.08 -5.07
N TYR A 164 -6.20 7.73 -4.51
CA TYR A 164 -6.25 8.35 -3.21
C TYR A 164 -5.75 9.79 -3.30
N PRO A 165 -6.65 10.79 -3.35
CA PRO A 165 -6.27 12.17 -3.54
C PRO A 165 -5.73 12.79 -2.25
N TYR A 166 -5.01 13.91 -2.38
CA TYR A 166 -4.85 14.80 -1.24
C TYR A 166 -6.21 15.42 -0.89
N ASN A 167 -6.51 15.53 0.40
CA ASN A 167 -7.60 16.35 0.88
C ASN A 167 -7.13 17.80 0.90
N TYR A 168 -7.66 18.64 0.01
CA TYR A 168 -7.28 20.06 -0.07
C TYR A 168 -8.09 20.94 0.89
N SER A 169 -9.21 20.44 1.41
CA SER A 169 -10.09 21.16 2.35
C SER A 169 -9.76 20.85 3.82
N GLY A 170 -8.71 20.08 4.09
CA GLY A 170 -8.34 19.66 5.44
C GLY A 170 -7.20 18.65 5.46
N PRO A 171 -6.96 17.95 6.59
CA PRO A 171 -5.92 16.95 6.65
C PRO A 171 -6.25 15.75 5.76
N THR A 172 -5.23 15.23 5.07
CA THR A 172 -5.30 13.94 4.38
C THR A 172 -5.07 12.83 5.40
N SER A 173 -6.03 11.92 5.55
CA SER A 173 -5.91 10.77 6.45
C SER A 173 -5.01 9.70 5.80
N LEU A 174 -3.73 9.64 6.13
CA LEU A 174 -2.85 8.55 5.67
C LEU A 174 -3.18 7.27 6.45
N ARG A 175 -3.35 6.13 5.77
CA ARG A 175 -3.70 4.85 6.42
C ARG A 175 -2.65 3.78 6.13
N ARG A 176 -2.19 3.13 7.20
CA ARG A 176 -1.20 2.05 7.19
C ARG A 176 -1.74 0.95 8.09
N MET A 177 -2.59 0.10 7.53
CA MET A 177 -3.33 -0.92 8.29
C MET A 177 -2.74 -2.29 7.99
N PRO A 178 -1.99 -2.90 8.93
CA PRO A 178 -1.40 -4.23 8.74
C PRO A 178 -2.45 -5.35 8.81
N LEU A 179 -3.68 -5.04 9.25
CA LEU A 179 -4.85 -5.91 9.19
C LEU A 179 -6.10 -5.06 9.41
N ALA A 180 -7.07 -5.17 8.52
CA ALA A 180 -8.41 -4.62 8.63
C ALA A 180 -9.44 -5.61 8.07
N ALA A 181 -10.72 -5.40 8.39
CA ALA A 181 -11.81 -6.19 7.83
C ALA A 181 -12.95 -5.27 7.38
N LYS A 182 -13.54 -5.59 6.22
CA LYS A 182 -14.70 -4.91 5.66
C LYS A 182 -15.87 -5.88 5.63
N LEU A 183 -16.96 -5.49 6.29
CA LEU A 183 -18.22 -6.22 6.28
C LEU A 183 -19.16 -5.56 5.26
N THR A 184 -19.64 -6.35 4.31
CA THR A 184 -20.78 -5.97 3.47
C THR A 184 -22.03 -6.49 4.15
N VAL A 185 -22.93 -5.59 4.54
CA VAL A 185 -24.13 -5.91 5.32
C VAL A 185 -25.36 -5.90 4.44
N ILE A 186 -26.36 -6.70 4.80
CA ILE A 186 -27.69 -6.67 4.23
C ILE A 186 -28.54 -5.79 5.13
N GLN A 187 -29.18 -4.79 4.54
CA GLN A 187 -30.10 -3.89 5.25
C GLN A 187 -31.54 -4.15 4.78
N ASP A 188 -32.50 -4.03 5.69
CA ASP A 188 -33.92 -3.96 5.32
C ASP A 188 -34.30 -2.59 4.74
N ALA A 189 -35.57 -2.40 4.40
CA ALA A 189 -36.08 -1.15 3.82
C ALA A 189 -35.90 0.06 4.74
N ASP A 190 -35.78 -0.15 6.05
CA ASP A 190 -35.58 0.88 7.07
C ASP A 190 -34.09 1.12 7.37
N GLY A 191 -33.18 0.44 6.65
CA GLY A 191 -31.73 0.56 6.82
C GLY A 191 -31.16 -0.24 8.00
N LYS A 192 -31.97 -1.07 8.68
CA LYS A 192 -31.50 -1.91 9.77
C LYS A 192 -30.69 -3.08 9.22
N ILE A 193 -29.52 -3.33 9.81
CA ILE A 193 -28.68 -4.47 9.46
C ILE A 193 -29.39 -5.76 9.88
N ILE A 194 -29.76 -6.58 8.90
CA ILE A 194 -30.43 -7.88 9.09
C ILE A 194 -29.51 -9.06 8.76
N GLY A 195 -28.32 -8.82 8.22
CA GLY A 195 -27.34 -9.87 7.95
C GLY A 195 -26.01 -9.35 7.44
N VAL A 196 -25.06 -10.27 7.26
CA VAL A 196 -23.76 -10.01 6.63
C VAL A 196 -23.73 -10.79 5.32
N GLN A 197 -23.55 -10.08 4.22
CA GLN A 197 -23.41 -10.66 2.89
C GLN A 197 -21.99 -11.17 2.65
N ASN A 198 -20.98 -10.42 3.09
CA ASN A 198 -19.58 -10.76 2.87
C ASN A 198 -18.68 -10.16 3.96
N ALA A 199 -17.57 -10.83 4.26
CA ALA A 199 -16.49 -10.32 5.10
C ALA A 199 -15.16 -10.51 4.36
N ALA A 200 -14.40 -9.43 4.20
CA ALA A 200 -13.08 -9.46 3.58
C ALA A 200 -12.05 -8.89 4.55
N SER A 201 -11.02 -9.67 4.90
CA SER A 201 -9.81 -9.17 5.55
C SER A 201 -8.85 -8.63 4.50
N PHE A 202 -8.13 -7.57 4.85
CA PHE A 202 -7.18 -6.91 3.97
C PHE A 202 -6.15 -6.10 4.73
N GLU A 203 -5.01 -5.89 4.10
CA GLU A 203 -4.02 -4.89 4.49
C GLU A 203 -4.16 -3.65 3.61
N GLU A 204 -3.84 -2.47 4.14
CA GLU A 204 -3.99 -1.20 3.42
C GLU A 204 -2.77 -0.30 3.57
N ILE A 205 -2.33 0.25 2.43
CA ILE A 205 -1.45 1.42 2.35
C ILE A 205 -2.19 2.50 1.55
N ALA A 206 -2.82 3.45 2.25
CA ALA A 206 -3.46 4.61 1.65
C ALA A 206 -2.57 5.85 1.81
N HIS A 207 -1.93 6.23 0.72
CA HIS A 207 -1.06 7.39 0.62
C HIS A 207 -1.12 7.94 -0.81
N PRO A 208 -1.36 9.24 -1.02
CA PRO A 208 -1.49 9.77 -2.37
C PRO A 208 -0.30 9.40 -3.28
N PRO A 209 -0.57 9.00 -4.53
CA PRO A 209 -1.87 9.01 -5.22
C PRO A 209 -2.68 7.70 -5.09
N PHE A 210 -2.24 6.73 -4.27
CA PHE A 210 -2.80 5.38 -4.28
C PHE A 210 -3.39 4.96 -2.93
N ALA A 211 -4.47 4.20 -3.00
CA ALA A 211 -4.84 3.29 -1.94
C ALA A 211 -4.59 1.87 -2.45
N LEU A 212 -3.62 1.20 -1.84
CA LEU A 212 -3.20 -0.16 -2.18
C LEU A 212 -3.74 -1.12 -1.13
N TYR A 213 -4.23 -2.27 -1.61
CA TYR A 213 -4.77 -3.32 -0.77
C TYR A 213 -4.12 -4.65 -1.09
N MET A 214 -3.89 -5.45 -0.07
CA MET A 214 -3.57 -6.87 -0.19
C MET A 214 -4.68 -7.66 0.48
N THR A 215 -5.07 -8.77 -0.14
CA THR A 215 -5.97 -9.75 0.46
C THR A 215 -5.33 -11.13 0.39
N MET A 216 -5.61 -11.95 1.39
CA MET A 216 -5.16 -13.35 1.49
C MET A 216 -6.34 -14.30 1.26
N ASP A 217 -6.06 -15.59 1.10
CA ASP A 217 -7.04 -16.66 0.87
C ASP A 217 -8.01 -16.37 -0.29
N ASN A 218 -7.49 -15.75 -1.35
CA ASN A 218 -8.24 -15.29 -2.53
C ASN A 218 -9.35 -14.26 -2.25
N GLY A 219 -9.31 -13.60 -1.09
CA GLY A 219 -10.29 -12.59 -0.69
C GLY A 219 -10.51 -11.53 -1.76
N VAL A 220 -11.77 -11.21 -2.04
CA VAL A 220 -12.15 -10.14 -2.98
C VAL A 220 -12.21 -8.82 -2.22
N PHE A 221 -11.58 -7.78 -2.76
CA PHE A 221 -11.77 -6.42 -2.25
C PHE A 221 -12.74 -5.65 -3.15
N PRO A 222 -13.95 -5.31 -2.67
CA PRO A 222 -14.94 -4.66 -3.51
C PRO A 222 -14.54 -3.22 -3.83
N ASN A 223 -14.94 -2.74 -5.00
CA ASN A 223 -14.74 -1.36 -5.46
C ASN A 223 -13.27 -0.93 -5.58
N ALA A 224 -12.37 -1.84 -5.93
CA ALA A 224 -10.99 -1.54 -6.30
C ALA A 224 -10.57 -2.29 -7.57
N GLN A 225 -9.65 -1.73 -8.32
CA GLN A 225 -9.07 -2.40 -9.49
C GLN A 225 -8.11 -3.49 -9.04
N GLU A 226 -8.35 -4.73 -9.47
CA GLU A 226 -7.39 -5.79 -9.25
C GLU A 226 -6.16 -5.59 -10.13
N ILE A 227 -4.98 -5.73 -9.54
CA ILE A 227 -3.68 -5.65 -10.20
C ILE A 227 -2.85 -6.94 -10.06
N THR A 228 -3.43 -8.00 -9.48
CA THR A 228 -2.78 -9.32 -9.32
C THR A 228 -2.27 -9.88 -10.65
N ALA A 229 -2.98 -9.62 -11.75
CA ALA A 229 -2.61 -10.05 -13.09
C ALA A 229 -1.28 -9.47 -13.59
N PHE A 230 -0.74 -8.43 -12.95
CA PHE A 230 0.58 -7.89 -13.30
C PHE A 230 1.72 -8.89 -13.11
N LYS A 231 1.48 -10.00 -12.41
CA LYS A 231 2.39 -11.14 -12.34
C LYS A 231 2.59 -11.86 -13.67
N GLN A 232 1.74 -11.64 -14.68
CA GLN A 232 1.81 -12.33 -15.97
C GLN A 232 2.89 -11.75 -16.89
N TYR A 233 3.40 -10.56 -16.59
CA TYR A 233 4.43 -9.89 -17.36
C TYR A 233 5.84 -10.27 -16.89
N ASP A 234 6.82 -10.21 -17.77
CA ASP A 234 8.22 -10.39 -17.41
C ASP A 234 8.81 -9.12 -16.74
N TYR A 235 9.93 -9.27 -16.05
CA TYR A 235 10.57 -8.17 -15.30
C TYR A 235 10.94 -6.97 -16.19
N ASP A 236 11.39 -7.23 -17.42
CA ASP A 236 11.79 -6.22 -18.40
C ASP A 236 10.74 -5.99 -19.50
N GLU A 237 9.52 -6.52 -19.32
CA GLU A 237 8.43 -6.34 -20.28
C GLU A 237 7.76 -4.98 -20.09
N MET A 238 7.91 -4.12 -21.10
CA MET A 238 7.35 -2.78 -21.13
C MET A 238 6.07 -2.76 -21.95
N VAL A 239 4.96 -2.33 -21.33
CA VAL A 239 3.63 -2.36 -21.94
C VAL A 239 2.82 -1.11 -21.61
N ASN A 240 1.68 -0.96 -22.28
CA ASN A 240 0.67 0.03 -21.95
C ASN A 240 -0.44 -0.67 -21.15
N ILE A 241 -0.78 -0.16 -19.96
CA ILE A 241 -1.75 -0.80 -19.08
C ILE A 241 -3.02 0.05 -18.99
N PRO A 242 -4.18 -0.46 -19.46
CA PRO A 242 -5.47 0.15 -19.18
C PRO A 242 -5.87 -0.11 -17.72
N LEU A 243 -6.40 0.91 -17.05
CA LEU A 243 -6.88 0.84 -15.66
C LEU A 243 -8.20 1.60 -15.54
N SER A 244 -9.11 1.10 -14.71
CA SER A 244 -10.23 1.89 -14.20
C SER A 244 -10.08 2.03 -12.69
N LEU A 245 -9.77 3.24 -12.21
CA LEU A 245 -9.53 3.48 -10.79
C LEU A 245 -10.63 4.37 -10.20
N ARG A 246 -11.20 3.90 -9.09
CA ARG A 246 -12.11 4.70 -8.28
C ARG A 246 -11.33 5.74 -7.49
N ILE A 247 -11.91 6.94 -7.33
CA ILE A 247 -11.36 7.99 -6.46
C ILE A 247 -11.95 7.83 -5.05
N MET A 248 -11.08 7.59 -4.07
CA MET A 248 -11.46 7.35 -2.67
C MET A 248 -11.57 8.66 -1.88
N ASN A 249 -12.29 8.62 -0.76
CA ASN A 249 -12.40 9.75 0.16
C ASN A 249 -11.22 9.78 1.15
N SER A 250 -10.27 10.67 0.90
CA SER A 250 -9.08 10.79 1.74
C SER A 250 -9.26 11.58 3.04
N ALA A 251 -10.47 12.11 3.29
CA ALA A 251 -10.84 12.62 4.61
C ALA A 251 -11.20 11.48 5.57
N SER A 252 -11.69 10.34 5.05
CA SER A 252 -12.12 9.21 5.87
C SER A 252 -10.96 8.62 6.65
N ARG A 253 -11.18 8.43 7.95
CA ARG A 253 -10.22 7.74 8.81
C ARG A 253 -10.37 6.23 8.70
N TYR A 254 -11.55 5.71 8.31
CA TYR A 254 -11.84 4.28 8.27
C TYR A 254 -11.10 3.56 7.13
N PRO A 255 -10.61 2.31 7.33
CA PRO A 255 -9.87 1.59 6.31
C PRO A 255 -10.80 1.13 5.20
N GLY A 256 -10.33 1.14 3.96
CA GLY A 256 -11.13 0.67 2.81
C GLY A 256 -12.38 1.52 2.51
N ALA A 257 -12.41 2.75 3.03
CA ALA A 257 -13.40 3.79 2.77
C ALA A 257 -12.90 4.82 1.75
#